data_AF-A0A382GL44-F1
#
_entry.id   AF-A0A382GL44-F1
#
_cell.length_a   1.000
_cell.length_b   1.000
_cell.length_c   1.000
_cell.angle_alpha   90.00
_cell.angle_beta   90.00
_cell.angle_gamma   90.00
#
_symmetry.space_group_name_H-M   'P 1'
#
loop_
_entity.id
_entity.type
_entity.pdbx_description
1 polymer ?
#
loop_
_entity_poly.entity_id
_entity_poly.type
_entity_poly.pdbx_seq_one_letter_code
_entity_poly.pdbx_strand_id
1 'polypeptide(L)'
;MFYKSRRIQFLFKSIIVYFLLLVLLRIIFFSIFNSESETYILGNLFKALFIGIRFDLRLAVLVNIPLMIFCAIPIVNVIHSIWMRRISDLYIYLFTGMLLLFYSLDMGHYSYLGRRVDISVLRFLENPQISAQMVWES
;
A
#
# COMPACT_ATOMS: atom_id res chain seq x y z
N MET A 1 15.76 3.15 28.95
CA MET A 1 16.33 4.29 28.18
C MET A 1 16.62 3.88 26.73
N PHE A 2 15.66 3.28 26.01
CA PHE A 2 15.82 2.88 24.59
C PHE A 2 15.08 3.81 23.60
N TYR A 3 14.15 4.63 24.09
CA TYR A 3 13.29 5.53 23.29
C TYR A 3 13.98 6.78 22.71
N LYS A 4 15.24 7.06 23.09
CA LYS A 4 16.00 8.23 22.60
C LYS A 4 16.88 7.95 21.36
N SER A 5 16.84 6.74 20.80
CA SER A 5 17.61 6.46 19.57
C SER A 5 16.94 7.10 18.36
N ARG A 6 17.64 8.05 17.70
CA ARG A 6 17.16 8.79 16.52
C ARG A 6 16.68 7.86 15.38
N ARG A 7 17.26 6.66 15.28
CA ARG A 7 16.90 5.63 14.28
C ARG A 7 15.50 5.05 14.53
N ILE A 8 15.17 4.76 15.79
CA ILE A 8 13.86 4.21 16.16
C ILE A 8 12.76 5.25 15.89
N GLN A 9 13.03 6.52 16.22
CA GLN A 9 12.09 7.61 15.93
C GLN A 9 11.85 7.78 14.42
N PHE A 10 12.89 7.61 13.60
CA PHE A 10 12.76 7.66 12.14
C PHE A 10 11.89 6.51 11.62
N LEU A 11 12.15 5.28 12.04
CA LEU A 11 11.36 4.11 11.65
C LEU A 11 9.90 4.23 12.07
N PHE A 12 9.65 4.64 13.31
CA PHE A 12 8.29 4.80 13.83
C PHE A 12 7.51 5.88 13.08
N LYS A 13 8.15 7.02 12.80
CA LYS A 13 7.57 8.08 11.97
C LYS A 13 7.28 7.59 10.55
N SER A 14 8.20 6.85 9.94
CA SER A 14 8.01 6.30 8.59
C SER A 14 6.80 5.35 8.53
N ILE A 15 6.68 4.43 9.49
CA ILE A 15 5.53 3.51 9.58
C ILE A 15 4.22 4.29 9.73
N ILE A 16 4.18 5.31 10.59
CA ILE A 16 3.00 6.16 10.77
C ILE A 16 2.63 6.88 9.47
N VAL A 17 3.60 7.43 8.75
CA VAL A 17 3.34 8.13 7.47
C VAL A 17 2.73 7.17 6.44
N TYR A 18 3.31 5.98 6.26
CA TYR A 18 2.77 4.98 5.35
C TYR A 18 1.39 4.47 5.77
N PHE A 19 1.17 4.28 7.07
CA PHE A 19 -0.13 3.88 7.60
C PHE A 19 -1.20 4.96 7.31
N LEU A 20 -0.89 6.23 7.58
CA LEU A 20 -1.79 7.34 7.28
C LEU A 20 -2.07 7.46 5.78
N LEU A 21 -1.05 7.28 4.93
CA LEU A 21 -1.21 7.27 3.48
C LEU A 21 -2.20 6.18 3.03
N LEU A 22 -2.04 4.94 3.53
CA LEU A 22 -2.91 3.81 3.19
C LEU A 22 -4.36 4.03 3.67
N VAL A 23 -4.53 4.53 4.89
CA VAL A 23 -5.86 4.85 5.43
C VAL A 23 -6.53 5.96 4.61
N LEU A 24 -5.78 7.00 4.22
CA LEU A 24 -6.27 8.09 3.39
C LEU A 24 -6.70 7.58 2.02
N LEU A 25 -5.89 6.75 1.36
CA LEU A 25 -6.25 6.11 0.10
C LEU A 25 -7.53 5.27 0.23
N ARG A 26 -7.72 4.55 1.34
CA ARG A 26 -8.97 3.82 1.60
C ARG A 26 -10.16 4.76 1.76
N ILE A 27 -10.02 5.87 2.50
CA ILE A 27 -11.10 6.84 2.68
C ILE A 27 -11.49 7.45 1.33
N ILE A 28 -10.50 7.82 0.50
CA ILE A 28 -10.74 8.31 -0.86
C ILE A 28 -11.50 7.26 -1.67
N PHE A 29 -11.05 6.00 -1.66
CA PHE A 29 -11.76 4.93 -2.36
C PHE A 29 -13.20 4.81 -1.90
N PHE A 30 -13.40 4.73 -0.57
CA PHE A 30 -14.73 4.58 0.00
C PHE A 30 -15.62 5.75 -0.41
N SER A 31 -15.11 6.99 -0.36
CA SER A 31 -15.87 8.18 -0.77
C SER A 31 -16.27 8.18 -2.25
N ILE A 32 -15.45 7.64 -3.14
CA ILE A 32 -15.73 7.59 -4.58
C ILE A 32 -16.76 6.50 -4.91
N PHE A 33 -16.63 5.33 -4.28
CA PHE A 33 -17.40 4.13 -4.66
C PHE A 33 -18.53 3.76 -3.70
N ASN A 34 -18.79 4.56 -2.66
CA ASN A 34 -19.87 4.27 -1.70
C ASN A 34 -21.25 4.16 -2.37
N SER A 35 -21.49 4.91 -3.44
CA SER A 35 -22.77 4.93 -4.18
C SER A 35 -23.07 3.65 -4.96
N GLU A 36 -22.06 2.85 -5.29
CA GLU A 36 -22.17 1.61 -6.06
C GLU A 36 -22.50 0.40 -5.17
N SER A 37 -22.47 0.57 -3.84
CA SER A 37 -22.62 -0.53 -2.89
C SER A 37 -24.06 -0.74 -2.44
N GLU A 38 -24.52 -2.01 -2.43
CA GLU A 38 -25.82 -2.40 -1.91
C GLU A 38 -26.02 -1.93 -0.45
N THR A 39 -27.28 -1.74 -0.06
CA THR A 39 -27.69 -1.38 1.30
C THR A 39 -26.98 -2.23 2.35
N TYR A 40 -25.99 -1.65 3.03
CA TYR A 40 -25.16 -2.36 4.01
C TYR A 40 -25.64 -2.09 5.44
N ILE A 41 -25.54 -3.11 6.28
CA ILE A 41 -25.74 -2.96 7.74
C ILE A 41 -24.52 -2.23 8.31
N LEU A 42 -24.73 -1.11 9.00
CA LEU A 42 -23.65 -0.28 9.59
C LEU A 42 -22.65 -1.11 10.43
N GLY A 43 -23.12 -2.12 11.15
CA GLY A 43 -22.26 -3.02 11.93
C GLY A 43 -21.25 -3.81 11.08
N ASN A 44 -21.63 -4.23 9.87
CA ASN A 44 -20.73 -4.92 8.94
C ASN A 44 -19.69 -3.96 8.36
N LEU A 45 -20.08 -2.71 8.10
CA LEU A 45 -19.16 -1.67 7.62
C LEU A 45 -18.06 -1.37 8.65
N PHE A 46 -18.42 -1.19 9.93
CA PHE A 46 -17.42 -0.99 10.98
C PHE A 46 -16.47 -2.18 11.12
N LYS A 47 -17.00 -3.41 11.03
CA LYS A 47 -16.18 -4.61 11.07
C LYS A 47 -15.22 -4.68 9.88
N ALA A 48 -15.68 -4.37 8.67
CA ALA A 48 -14.85 -4.32 7.47
C ALA A 48 -13.76 -3.23 7.56
N LEU A 49 -14.10 -2.03 8.02
CA LEU A 49 -13.14 -0.95 8.27
C LEU A 49 -12.08 -1.34 9.30
N PHE A 50 -12.49 -1.99 10.41
CA PHE A 50 -11.56 -2.43 11.43
C PHE A 50 -10.59 -3.50 10.93
N ILE A 51 -11.09 -4.48 10.16
CA ILE A 51 -10.25 -5.49 9.50
C ILE A 51 -9.28 -4.80 8.54
N GLY A 52 -9.78 -3.86 7.74
CA GLY A 52 -8.96 -3.11 6.80
C GLY A 52 -7.85 -2.32 7.50
N ILE A 53 -8.14 -1.60 8.58
CA ILE A 53 -7.14 -0.80 9.31
C ILE A 53 -6.02 -1.70 9.85
N ARG A 54 -6.35 -2.89 10.35
CA ARG A 54 -5.35 -3.86 10.81
C ARG A 54 -4.48 -4.36 9.67
N PHE A 55 -5.06 -4.55 8.49
CA PHE A 55 -4.33 -4.93 7.29
C PHE A 55 -3.38 -3.81 6.84
N ASP A 56 -3.85 -2.56 6.81
CA ASP A 56 -3.03 -1.41 6.40
C ASP A 56 -1.84 -1.20 7.33
N LEU A 57 -2.02 -1.40 8.64
CA LEU A 57 -0.92 -1.33 9.59
C LEU A 57 0.11 -2.43 9.33
N ARG A 58 -0.34 -3.67 9.07
CA ARG A 58 0.57 -4.78 8.72
C ARG A 58 1.33 -4.47 7.42
N LEU A 59 0.64 -3.94 6.42
CA LEU A 59 1.24 -3.55 5.15
C LEU A 59 2.28 -2.45 5.37
N ALA A 60 1.93 -1.38 6.10
CA ALA A 60 2.86 -0.30 6.43
C ALA A 60 4.12 -0.81 7.14
N VAL A 61 3.99 -1.75 8.07
CA VAL A 61 5.15 -2.37 8.73
C VAL A 61 5.97 -3.20 7.73
N LEU A 62 5.33 -4.03 6.91
CA LEU A 62 6.00 -4.88 5.91
C LEU A 62 6.85 -4.04 4.93
N VAL A 63 6.28 -2.93 4.45
CA VAL A 63 6.93 -1.98 3.55
C VAL A 63 8.18 -1.35 4.15
N ASN A 64 8.17 -1.14 5.47
CA ASN A 64 9.28 -0.54 6.19
C ASN A 64 10.35 -1.57 6.60
N ILE A 65 10.15 -2.87 6.39
CA ILE A 65 11.15 -3.91 6.75
C ILE A 65 12.51 -3.65 6.08
N PRO A 66 12.61 -3.36 4.77
CA PRO A 66 13.91 -3.05 4.16
C PRO A 66 14.57 -1.82 4.79
N LEU A 67 13.77 -0.80 5.11
CA LEU A 67 14.24 0.40 5.82
C LEU A 67 14.77 0.08 7.23
N MET A 68 14.12 -0.86 7.94
CA MET A 68 14.55 -1.35 9.24
C MET A 68 15.90 -2.07 9.15
N ILE A 69 16.09 -2.92 8.13
CA ILE A 69 17.36 -3.61 7.86
C ILE A 69 18.46 -2.58 7.60
N PHE A 70 18.21 -1.58 6.75
CA PHE A 70 19.16 -0.50 6.48
C PHE A 70 19.54 0.31 7.73
N CYS A 71 18.59 0.56 8.64
CA CYS A 71 18.85 1.25 9.91
C CYS A 71 19.57 0.36 10.96
N ALA A 72 19.42 -0.96 10.87
CA ALA A 72 20.03 -1.92 11.77
C ALA A 72 21.53 -2.08 11.53
N ILE A 73 22.00 -1.91 10.28
CA ILE A 73 23.43 -2.01 9.93
C ILE A 73 24.18 -0.82 10.55
N PRO A 74 25.04 -1.03 11.57
CA PRO A 74 25.71 0.06 12.29
C PRO A 74 26.95 0.59 11.56
N ILE A 75 27.44 -0.15 10.55
CA ILE A 75 28.65 0.16 9.75
C ILE A 75 28.42 1.33 8.79
N VAL A 76 27.17 1.57 8.36
CA VAL A 76 26.83 2.66 7.46
C VAL A 76 26.19 3.77 8.27
N ASN A 77 26.93 4.84 8.55
CA ASN A 77 26.40 5.97 9.30
C ASN A 77 25.37 6.73 8.43
N VAL A 78 24.09 6.32 8.51
CA VAL A 78 22.93 6.93 7.80
C VAL A 78 22.87 8.44 8.00
N ILE A 79 23.46 8.95 9.09
CA ILE A 79 23.45 10.37 9.45
C ILE A 79 24.56 11.16 8.73
N HIS A 80 25.67 10.52 8.32
CA HIS A 80 26.83 11.22 7.73
C HIS A 80 27.07 10.92 6.25
N SER A 81 26.61 9.77 5.74
CA SER A 81 26.84 9.39 4.33
C SER A 81 25.73 9.90 3.42
N ILE A 82 26.09 10.78 2.48
CA ILE A 82 25.18 11.29 1.42
C ILE A 82 24.54 10.13 0.62
N TRP A 83 25.29 9.05 0.39
CA TRP A 83 24.87 7.92 -0.41
C TRP A 83 23.75 7.13 0.27
N MET A 84 23.88 6.90 1.57
CA MET A 84 22.88 6.14 2.33
C MET A 84 21.55 6.90 2.45
N ARG A 85 21.63 8.23 2.57
CA ARG A 85 20.45 9.10 2.54
C ARG A 85 19.76 9.04 1.17
N ARG A 86 20.51 9.19 0.08
CA ARG A 86 19.97 9.10 -1.30
C ARG A 86 19.33 7.74 -1.59
N ILE A 87 19.94 6.63 -1.15
CA ILE A 87 19.36 5.29 -1.34
C ILE A 87 18.04 5.16 -0.56
N SER A 88 17.99 5.65 0.68
CA SER A 88 16.78 5.62 1.50
C SER A 88 15.67 6.50 0.90
N ASP A 89 16.01 7.70 0.44
CA ASP A 89 15.07 8.61 -0.22
C ASP A 89 14.56 8.00 -1.53
N LEU A 90 15.46 7.45 -2.37
CA LEU A 90 15.09 6.77 -3.61
C LEU A 90 14.14 5.59 -3.35
N TYR A 91 14.42 4.78 -2.32
CA TYR A 91 13.54 3.69 -1.91
C TYR A 91 12.15 4.19 -1.51
N ILE A 92 12.07 5.25 -0.69
CA ILE A 92 10.79 5.84 -0.28
C ILE A 92 10.02 6.39 -1.49
N TYR A 93 10.68 7.12 -2.39
CA TYR A 93 10.04 7.66 -3.59
C TYR A 93 9.54 6.56 -4.53
N LEU A 94 10.39 5.56 -4.81
CA LEU A 94 10.05 4.45 -5.71
C LEU A 94 8.89 3.63 -5.14
N PHE A 95 8.93 3.32 -3.84
CA PHE A 95 7.88 2.54 -3.19
C PHE A 95 6.54 3.31 -3.12
N THR A 96 6.60 4.60 -2.77
CA THR A 96 5.40 5.46 -2.77
C THR A 96 4.81 5.57 -4.16
N GLY A 97 5.65 5.74 -5.20
CA GLY A 97 5.22 5.77 -6.59
C GLY A 97 4.55 4.46 -7.02
N MET A 98 5.16 3.31 -6.71
CA MET A 98 4.54 2.01 -6.96
C MET A 98 3.19 1.87 -6.25
N LEU A 99 3.11 2.23 -4.97
CA LEU A 99 1.88 2.13 -4.19
C LEU A 99 0.76 2.97 -4.81
N LEU A 100 1.04 4.21 -5.19
CA LEU A 100 0.08 5.09 -5.86
C LEU A 100 -0.36 4.54 -7.23
N LEU A 101 0.56 3.99 -8.02
CA LEU A 101 0.24 3.36 -9.29
C LEU A 101 -0.69 2.16 -9.11
N PHE A 102 -0.36 1.24 -8.20
CA PHE A 102 -1.23 0.10 -7.90
C PHE A 102 -2.61 0.54 -7.42
N TYR A 103 -2.68 1.55 -6.54
CA TYR A 103 -3.97 2.06 -6.05
C TYR A 103 -4.80 2.73 -7.15
N SER A 104 -4.15 3.45 -8.06
CA SER A 104 -4.81 4.09 -9.21
C SER A 104 -5.35 3.05 -10.20
N LEU A 105 -4.56 2.02 -10.50
CA LEU A 105 -4.99 0.91 -11.35
C LEU A 105 -6.15 0.13 -10.72
N ASP A 106 -6.09 -0.12 -9.41
CA ASP A 106 -7.16 -0.81 -8.69
C ASP A 106 -8.46 0.02 -8.66
N MET A 107 -8.38 1.35 -8.49
CA MET A 107 -9.53 2.24 -8.64
C MET A 107 -10.11 2.20 -10.05
N GLY A 108 -9.27 2.27 -11.09
CA GLY A 108 -9.70 2.19 -12.49
C GLY A 108 -10.37 0.86 -12.83
N HIS A 109 -9.77 -0.25 -12.40
CA HIS A 109 -10.33 -1.59 -12.57
C HIS A 109 -11.66 -1.75 -11.83
N TYR A 110 -11.75 -1.24 -10.60
CA TYR A 110 -12.98 -1.26 -9.82
C TYR A 110 -14.10 -0.48 -10.50
N SER A 111 -13.80 0.67 -11.11
CA SER A 111 -14.78 1.44 -11.89
C SER A 111 -15.31 0.70 -13.11
N TYR A 112 -14.55 -0.25 -13.68
CA TYR A 112 -14.94 -0.97 -14.89
C TYR A 112 -15.66 -2.29 -14.59
N LEU A 113 -15.18 -3.06 -13.61
CA LEU A 113 -15.71 -4.39 -13.27
C LEU A 113 -16.53 -4.44 -11.98
N GLY A 114 -16.60 -3.34 -11.21
CA GLY A 114 -17.23 -3.31 -9.88
C GLY A 114 -16.52 -4.18 -8.83
N ARG A 115 -15.33 -4.71 -9.16
CA ARG A 115 -14.57 -5.64 -8.32
C ARG A 115 -13.12 -5.20 -8.17
N ARG A 116 -12.61 -5.37 -6.94
CA ARG A 116 -11.20 -5.11 -6.59
C ARG A 116 -10.30 -6.08 -7.34
N VAL A 117 -9.04 -5.71 -7.53
CA VAL A 117 -8.06 -6.58 -8.16
C VAL A 117 -7.81 -7.79 -7.26
N ASP A 118 -8.32 -8.95 -7.70
CA ASP A 118 -8.11 -10.24 -7.05
C ASP A 118 -6.98 -11.03 -7.72
N ILE A 119 -6.44 -12.02 -7.00
CA ILE A 119 -5.41 -12.96 -7.48
C ILE A 119 -5.89 -13.74 -8.73
N SER A 120 -7.21 -13.85 -8.92
CA SER A 120 -7.82 -14.39 -10.14
C SER A 120 -7.35 -13.67 -11.40
N VAL A 121 -6.99 -12.38 -11.32
CA VAL A 121 -6.44 -11.61 -12.45
C VAL A 121 -5.07 -12.14 -12.89
N LEU A 122 -4.27 -12.70 -11.98
CA LEU A 122 -3.00 -13.34 -12.31
C LEU A 122 -3.20 -14.61 -13.15
N ARG A 123 -4.34 -15.31 -13.01
CA ARG A 123 -4.68 -16.45 -13.87
C ARG A 123 -5.02 -16.02 -15.30
N PHE A 124 -5.56 -14.82 -15.48
CA PHE A 124 -5.78 -14.25 -16.83
C PHE A 124 -4.46 -13.82 -17.48
N LEU A 125 -3.47 -13.38 -16.70
CA LEU A 125 -2.10 -13.10 -17.18
C LEU A 125 -1.32 -14.34 -17.58
N GLU A 126 -1.76 -15.54 -17.17
CA GLU A 126 -1.17 -16.82 -17.60
C GLU A 126 -1.53 -17.14 -19.07
N ASN A 127 -2.70 -16.66 -19.54
CA ASN A 127 -3.14 -16.78 -20.94
C ASN A 127 -3.72 -15.45 -21.46
N PRO A 128 -2.92 -14.37 -21.52
CA PRO A 128 -3.41 -13.02 -21.77
C PRO A 128 -4.01 -12.88 -23.17
N GLN A 129 -3.52 -13.66 -24.14
CA GLN A 129 -3.98 -13.65 -25.53
C GLN A 129 -5.43 -14.16 -25.66
N ILE A 130 -5.77 -15.24 -24.94
CA ILE A 130 -7.12 -15.84 -24.99
C ILE A 130 -8.11 -14.96 -24.21
N SER A 131 -7.71 -14.45 -23.04
CA SER A 131 -8.57 -13.57 -22.24
C SER A 131 -8.81 -12.21 -22.90
N ALA A 132 -7.82 -11.63 -23.58
CA ALA A 132 -7.99 -10.39 -24.35
C ALA A 132 -8.94 -10.59 -25.54
N GLN A 133 -8.86 -11.74 -26.23
CA GLN A 133 -9.76 -12.06 -27.31
C GLN A 133 -11.21 -12.23 -26.83
N MET A 134 -11.44 -12.87 -25.68
CA MET A 134 -12.77 -12.99 -25.07
C MET A 134 -13.38 -11.64 -24.67
N VAL A 135 -12.56 -10.70 -24.17
CA VAL A 135 -13.02 -9.32 -23.85
C VAL A 135 -13.35 -8.53 -25.12
N TRP A 136 -12.61 -8.76 -26.21
CA TRP A 136 -12.84 -8.09 -27.49
C TRP A 136 -14.07 -8.63 -28.24
N GLU A 137 -14.40 -9.90 -28.04
CA GLU A 137 -15.57 -10.58 -28.63
C GLU A 137 -16.87 -10.41 -27.81
N SER A 138 -16.83 -9.77 -26.63
CA SER A 138 -17.98 -9.54 -25.73
C SER A 138 -18.62 -8.17 -25.88
#